data_AF-A0A368JP27-F1
#
_entry.id   AF-A0A368JP27-F1
#
_cell.length_a   1.000
_cell.length_b   1.000
_cell.length_c   1.000
_cell.angle_alpha   90.00
_cell.angle_beta   90.00
_cell.angle_gamma   90.00
#
_symmetry.space_group_name_H-M   'P 1'
#
loop_
_entity.id
_entity.type
_entity.pdbx_description
1 polymer ?
#
loop_
_entity_poly.entity_id
_entity_poly.type
_entity_poly.pdbx_seq_one_letter_code
_entity_poly.pdbx_strand_id
1 'polypeptide(L)'
;MKLMNEAELKAQRNKALANYELKKMLVRANRATADDVAEAKRIYEALRDYKPADPVAIPTAAVETVKESSLASAPAPAIVIPAMAVSEFTQLIEDLTIERHEALKQMCLRSNRLGDYPDETNLKELVNEIQEWKAKRNAVAEKIAYLRLNGRLPQPSADPAPDHGSDCTKSAFLANLPADRYELNKVLVNSLQPKLYRAKKSLAAAKSEIWIAHYRKEVAKAQAAVDLAKNQLSAMA
;
A
#
# COMPACT_ATOMS: atom_id res chain seq x y z
N MET A 1 -17.13 -31.84 4.98
CA MET A 1 -17.12 -30.80 3.92
C MET A 1 -18.23 -29.81 4.26
N LYS A 2 -17.93 -28.53 4.46
CA LYS A 2 -18.99 -27.51 4.71
C LYS A 2 -19.80 -27.35 3.42
N LEU A 3 -21.11 -27.56 3.47
CA LEU A 3 -22.00 -27.12 2.39
C LEU A 3 -21.86 -25.60 2.27
N MET A 4 -21.48 -25.12 1.09
CA MET A 4 -21.44 -23.68 0.83
C MET A 4 -22.86 -23.14 0.85
N ASN A 5 -23.08 -22.13 1.68
CA ASN A 5 -24.37 -21.44 1.73
C ASN A 5 -24.62 -20.73 0.38
N GLU A 6 -25.88 -20.58 -0.04
CA GLU A 6 -26.23 -19.93 -1.31
C GLU A 6 -25.66 -18.50 -1.43
N ALA A 7 -25.60 -17.78 -0.30
CA ALA A 7 -24.97 -16.47 -0.21
C ALA A 7 -23.44 -16.52 -0.45
N GLU A 8 -22.76 -17.53 0.05
CA GLU A 8 -21.32 -17.74 -0.15
C GLU A 8 -21.02 -18.14 -1.60
N LEU A 9 -21.88 -18.97 -2.18
CA LEU A 9 -21.79 -19.41 -3.57
C LEU A 9 -22.02 -18.24 -4.54
N LYS A 10 -22.97 -17.35 -4.25
CA LYS A 10 -23.16 -16.08 -4.98
C LYS A 10 -21.95 -15.16 -4.84
N ALA A 11 -21.38 -15.03 -3.64
CA ALA A 11 -20.17 -14.24 -3.42
C ALA A 11 -18.97 -14.80 -4.20
N GLN A 12 -18.82 -16.12 -4.26
CA GLN A 12 -17.74 -16.77 -5.02
C GLN A 12 -17.92 -16.64 -6.53
N ARG A 13 -19.15 -16.74 -7.05
CA ARG A 13 -19.45 -16.45 -8.46
C ARG A 13 -19.08 -15.01 -8.83
N ASN A 14 -19.45 -14.04 -7.99
CA ASN A 14 -19.10 -12.63 -8.21
C ASN A 14 -17.59 -12.40 -8.17
N LYS A 15 -16.88 -13.05 -7.24
CA LYS A 15 -15.41 -12.99 -7.14
C LYS A 15 -14.73 -13.59 -8.36
N ALA A 16 -15.22 -14.72 -8.86
CA ALA A 16 -14.69 -15.38 -10.06
C ALA A 16 -14.93 -14.54 -11.33
N LEU A 17 -16.11 -13.91 -11.46
CA LEU A 17 -16.40 -12.98 -12.56
C LEU A 17 -15.47 -11.77 -12.54
N ALA A 18 -15.27 -11.15 -11.37
CA ALA A 18 -14.36 -10.02 -11.21
C ALA A 18 -12.91 -10.40 -11.56
N ASN A 19 -12.47 -11.61 -11.20
CA ASN A 19 -11.13 -12.10 -11.53
C ASN A 19 -10.96 -12.34 -13.04
N TYR A 20 -11.99 -12.88 -13.71
CA TYR A 20 -11.99 -13.05 -15.16
C TYR A 20 -11.89 -11.72 -15.92
N GLU A 21 -12.69 -10.72 -15.55
CA GLU A 21 -12.62 -9.38 -16.16
C GLU A 21 -11.28 -8.69 -15.87
N LEU A 22 -10.74 -8.84 -14.65
CA LEU A 22 -9.43 -8.32 -14.28
C LEU A 22 -8.33 -8.92 -15.16
N LYS A 23 -8.31 -10.25 -15.33
CA LYS A 23 -7.32 -10.93 -16.18
C LYS A 23 -7.44 -10.51 -17.65
N LYS A 24 -8.66 -10.31 -18.17
CA LYS A 24 -8.90 -9.77 -19.51
C LYS A 24 -8.35 -8.35 -19.69
N MET A 25 -8.50 -7.49 -18.68
CA MET A 25 -7.89 -6.15 -18.68
C MET A 25 -6.36 -6.22 -18.60
N LEU A 26 -5.80 -7.13 -17.81
CA LEU A 26 -4.36 -7.31 -17.67
C LEU A 26 -3.70 -7.85 -18.95
N VAL A 27 -4.39 -8.69 -19.72
CA VAL A 27 -3.92 -9.11 -21.06
C VAL A 27 -3.83 -7.91 -22.01
N ARG A 28 -4.82 -7.01 -22.01
CA ARG A 28 -4.76 -5.76 -22.80
C ARG A 28 -3.59 -4.86 -22.40
N ALA A 29 -3.15 -4.96 -21.15
CA ALA A 29 -1.99 -4.23 -20.62
C ALA A 29 -0.66 -5.00 -20.77
N ASN A 30 -0.62 -6.15 -21.45
CA ASN A 30 0.53 -7.05 -21.58
C ASN A 30 1.12 -7.50 -20.22
N ARG A 31 0.26 -7.71 -19.22
CA ARG A 31 0.63 -8.11 -17.85
C ARG A 31 0.06 -9.47 -17.42
N ALA A 32 -0.65 -10.13 -18.32
CA ALA A 32 -1.14 -11.49 -18.15
C ALA A 32 -1.09 -12.20 -19.51
N THR A 33 -1.03 -13.51 -19.49
CA THR A 33 -1.06 -14.35 -20.70
C THR A 33 -2.51 -14.67 -21.08
N ALA A 34 -2.72 -15.11 -22.32
CA ALA A 34 -4.03 -15.63 -22.75
C ALA A 34 -4.47 -16.86 -21.94
N ASP A 35 -3.51 -17.67 -21.47
CA ASP A 35 -3.78 -18.85 -20.65
C ASP A 35 -4.38 -18.49 -19.29
N ASP A 36 -3.90 -17.41 -18.66
CA ASP A 36 -4.47 -16.90 -17.40
C ASP A 36 -5.94 -16.50 -17.53
N VAL A 37 -6.34 -15.99 -18.70
CA VAL A 37 -7.74 -15.63 -18.99
C VAL A 37 -8.57 -16.89 -19.21
N ALA A 38 -8.01 -17.89 -19.90
CA ALA A 38 -8.69 -19.17 -20.12
C ALA A 38 -8.91 -19.93 -18.80
N GLU A 39 -7.93 -19.89 -17.88
CA GLU A 39 -8.05 -20.50 -16.55
C GLU A 39 -9.10 -19.77 -15.70
N ALA A 40 -9.06 -18.44 -15.65
CA ALA A 40 -10.06 -17.64 -14.92
C ALA A 40 -11.48 -17.85 -15.48
N LYS A 41 -11.61 -18.02 -16.80
CA LYS A 41 -12.89 -18.35 -17.46
C LYS A 41 -13.40 -19.74 -17.06
N ARG A 42 -12.54 -20.76 -17.05
CA ARG A 42 -12.89 -22.13 -16.62
C ARG A 42 -13.38 -22.18 -15.17
N ILE A 43 -12.73 -21.44 -14.27
CA ILE A 43 -13.12 -21.37 -12.86
C ILE A 43 -14.48 -20.69 -12.70
N TYR A 44 -14.73 -19.60 -13.44
CA TYR A 44 -16.02 -18.93 -13.44
C TYR A 44 -17.15 -19.82 -13.98
N GLU A 45 -16.91 -20.52 -15.10
CA GLU A 45 -17.88 -21.45 -15.70
C GLU A 45 -18.17 -22.64 -14.76
N ALA A 46 -17.15 -23.21 -14.13
CA ALA A 46 -17.31 -24.27 -13.14
C ALA A 46 -18.18 -23.83 -11.94
N LEU A 47 -17.99 -22.60 -11.43
CA LEU A 47 -18.79 -22.06 -10.33
C LEU A 47 -20.20 -21.63 -10.76
N ARG A 48 -20.38 -21.23 -12.02
CA ARG A 48 -21.68 -20.89 -12.60
C ARG A 48 -22.55 -22.15 -12.73
N ASP A 49 -21.96 -23.23 -13.22
CA ASP A 49 -22.66 -24.48 -13.52
C ASP A 49 -22.77 -25.39 -12.29
N TYR A 50 -22.03 -25.09 -11.22
CA TYR A 50 -22.15 -25.76 -9.93
C TYR A 50 -23.55 -25.54 -9.32
N LYS A 51 -24.31 -26.64 -9.22
CA LYS A 51 -25.55 -26.72 -8.44
C LYS A 51 -25.28 -27.58 -7.20
N PRO A 52 -25.59 -27.11 -5.98
CA PRO A 52 -25.50 -27.94 -4.81
C PRO A 52 -26.48 -29.11 -4.95
N ALA A 53 -25.99 -30.35 -4.86
CA ALA A 53 -26.83 -31.53 -4.80
C ALA A 53 -27.41 -31.65 -3.38
N ASP A 54 -28.72 -31.86 -3.28
CA ASP A 54 -29.41 -32.18 -2.03
C ASP A 54 -28.84 -33.45 -1.37
N PRO A 55 -28.97 -33.59 -0.04
CA PRO A 55 -28.12 -34.46 0.76
C PRO A 55 -28.57 -35.92 0.63
N VAL A 56 -27.88 -36.68 -0.21
CA VAL A 56 -27.96 -38.14 -0.16
C VAL A 56 -26.88 -38.67 0.78
N ALA A 57 -27.34 -39.46 1.74
CA ALA A 57 -26.56 -40.00 2.83
C ALA A 57 -25.72 -41.24 2.41
N ILE A 58 -24.63 -41.46 3.18
CA ILE A 58 -23.90 -42.73 3.45
C ILE A 58 -22.85 -43.16 2.39
N PRO A 59 -21.73 -43.89 2.69
CA PRO A 59 -21.04 -44.22 3.97
C PRO A 59 -19.53 -43.85 4.03
N THR A 60 -19.01 -43.99 5.26
CA THR A 60 -17.62 -44.00 5.75
C THR A 60 -16.68 -45.02 5.09
N ALA A 61 -15.47 -44.58 4.68
CA ALA A 61 -14.16 -45.27 4.61
C ALA A 61 -13.28 -44.50 3.60
N ALA A 62 -11.97 -44.26 3.74
CA ALA A 62 -10.94 -44.76 4.63
C ALA A 62 -9.91 -43.64 4.88
N VAL A 63 -9.30 -43.71 6.05
CA VAL A 63 -8.15 -42.91 6.48
C VAL A 63 -6.90 -43.48 5.80
N GLU A 64 -6.16 -42.66 5.06
CA GLU A 64 -4.73 -42.91 4.81
C GLU A 64 -3.91 -41.67 5.17
N THR A 65 -3.23 -41.82 6.28
CA THR A 65 -2.18 -40.98 6.85
C THR A 65 -0.96 -40.93 5.93
N VAL A 66 -0.58 -39.74 5.46
CA VAL A 66 0.78 -39.48 4.95
C VAL A 66 1.51 -38.58 5.94
N LYS A 67 2.31 -39.26 6.77
CA LYS A 67 3.56 -38.89 7.45
C LYS A 67 3.88 -37.39 7.59
N GLU A 68 3.78 -36.97 8.84
CA GLU A 68 4.57 -35.93 9.49
C GLU A 68 6.08 -36.21 9.35
N SER A 69 6.83 -35.21 8.88
CA SER A 69 8.28 -35.10 9.06
C SER A 69 8.58 -33.69 9.54
N SER A 70 8.73 -33.60 10.86
CA SER A 70 9.28 -32.47 11.59
C SER A 70 10.68 -32.10 11.09
N LEU A 71 10.89 -30.83 10.74
CA LEU A 71 12.12 -30.12 11.07
C LEU A 71 11.73 -28.68 11.41
N ALA A 72 11.67 -28.43 12.71
CA ALA A 72 11.57 -27.12 13.30
C ALA A 72 12.77 -26.28 12.86
N SER A 73 12.52 -25.22 12.09
CA SER A 73 13.39 -24.07 12.04
C SER A 73 12.70 -22.98 12.85
N ALA A 74 13.27 -22.65 14.00
CA ALA A 74 12.78 -21.58 14.84
C ALA A 74 12.72 -20.28 14.01
N PRO A 75 11.56 -19.62 13.88
CA PRO A 75 11.57 -18.26 13.36
C PRO A 75 12.33 -17.41 14.37
N ALA A 76 13.42 -16.80 13.92
CA ALA A 76 14.02 -15.66 14.62
C ALA A 76 12.90 -14.69 15.00
N PRO A 77 12.96 -14.02 16.18
CA PRO A 77 11.93 -13.09 16.57
C PRO A 77 11.93 -11.91 15.58
N ALA A 78 11.13 -12.01 14.52
CA ALA A 78 10.60 -10.85 13.85
C ALA A 78 9.94 -10.07 14.98
N ILE A 79 10.35 -8.81 15.16
CA ILE A 79 9.67 -7.88 16.03
C ILE A 79 8.25 -7.79 15.47
N VAL A 80 7.35 -8.62 15.99
CA VAL A 80 5.92 -8.52 15.74
C VAL A 80 5.51 -7.26 16.47
N ILE A 81 5.62 -6.12 15.78
CA ILE A 81 4.91 -4.93 16.21
C ILE A 81 3.44 -5.38 16.24
N PRO A 82 2.77 -5.40 17.40
CA PRO A 82 1.41 -5.88 17.47
C PRO A 82 0.56 -5.00 16.56
N ALA A 83 0.15 -5.54 15.42
CA ALA A 83 -0.74 -4.88 14.51
C ALA A 83 -2.04 -4.62 15.28
N MET A 84 -2.46 -3.36 15.30
CA MET A 84 -3.73 -2.96 15.90
C MET A 84 -4.87 -3.78 15.28
N ALA A 85 -5.93 -4.06 16.04
CA ALA A 85 -7.04 -4.84 15.49
C ALA A 85 -7.59 -4.16 14.23
N VAL A 86 -7.92 -4.95 13.19
CA VAL A 86 -8.31 -4.41 11.87
C VAL A 86 -9.46 -3.41 11.98
N SER A 87 -10.40 -3.65 12.90
CA SER A 87 -11.52 -2.75 13.21
C SER A 87 -11.10 -1.39 13.78
N GLU A 88 -10.12 -1.39 14.69
CA GLU A 88 -9.59 -0.17 15.31
C GLU A 88 -8.76 0.63 14.28
N PHE A 89 -8.04 -0.06 13.41
CA PHE A 89 -7.28 0.55 12.33
C PHE A 89 -8.16 1.23 11.30
N THR A 90 -9.26 0.58 10.89
CA THR A 90 -10.22 1.17 9.96
C THR A 90 -10.91 2.38 10.57
N GLN A 91 -11.35 2.30 11.83
CA GLN A 91 -11.97 3.43 12.52
C GLN A 91 -11.02 4.62 12.65
N LEU A 92 -9.77 4.38 13.06
CA LEU A 92 -8.78 5.44 13.20
C LEU A 92 -8.44 6.11 11.85
N ILE A 93 -8.40 5.34 10.76
CA ILE A 93 -8.21 5.92 9.42
C ILE A 93 -9.43 6.73 8.99
N GLU A 94 -10.64 6.27 9.28
CA GLU A 94 -11.87 7.00 8.97
C GLU A 94 -11.91 8.32 9.74
N ASP A 95 -11.64 8.31 11.04
CA ASP A 95 -11.60 9.49 11.90
C ASP A 95 -10.54 10.51 11.43
N LEU A 96 -9.31 10.06 11.13
CA LEU A 96 -8.27 10.94 10.61
C LEU A 96 -8.60 11.45 9.20
N THR A 97 -9.32 10.67 8.40
CA THR A 97 -9.76 11.11 7.08
C THR A 97 -10.81 12.20 7.21
N ILE A 98 -11.76 12.06 8.14
CA ILE A 98 -12.74 13.10 8.48
C ILE A 98 -12.02 14.37 8.96
N GLU A 99 -11.10 14.25 9.92
CA GLU A 99 -10.33 15.39 10.45
C GLU A 99 -9.55 16.12 9.34
N ARG A 100 -8.94 15.37 8.41
CA ARG A 100 -8.24 15.95 7.25
C ARG A 100 -9.19 16.72 6.34
N HIS A 101 -10.39 16.19 6.10
CA HIS A 101 -11.40 16.84 5.26
C HIS A 101 -11.98 18.09 5.94
N GLU A 102 -12.18 18.05 7.25
CA GLU A 102 -12.59 19.22 8.03
C GLU A 102 -11.53 20.33 8.00
N ALA A 103 -10.25 20.00 8.20
CA ALA A 103 -9.15 20.96 8.09
C ALA A 103 -9.07 21.58 6.68
N LEU A 104 -9.30 20.78 5.63
CA LEU A 104 -9.38 21.28 4.26
C LEU A 104 -10.58 22.22 4.06
N LYS A 105 -11.75 21.88 4.59
CA LYS A 105 -12.95 22.72 4.54
C LYS A 105 -12.70 24.08 5.22
N GLN A 106 -12.10 24.06 6.40
CA GLN A 106 -11.77 25.26 7.17
C GLN A 106 -10.75 26.16 6.45
N MET A 107 -9.77 25.56 5.76
CA MET A 107 -8.82 26.27 4.91
C MET A 107 -9.52 26.94 3.72
N CYS A 108 -10.37 26.20 2.99
CA CYS A 108 -11.09 26.74 1.83
C CYS A 108 -12.05 27.88 2.23
N LEU A 109 -12.79 27.73 3.33
CA LEU A 109 -13.69 28.78 3.83
C LEU A 109 -12.95 30.09 4.11
N ARG A 110 -11.77 30.03 4.74
CA ARG A 110 -10.93 31.21 5.02
C ARG A 110 -10.28 31.75 3.76
N SER A 111 -9.85 30.89 2.85
CA SER A 111 -9.31 31.31 1.55
C SER A 111 -10.35 32.07 0.72
N ASN A 112 -11.62 31.65 0.77
CA ASN A 112 -12.69 32.36 0.08
C ASN A 112 -12.92 33.76 0.67
N ARG A 113 -12.77 33.92 1.99
CA ARG A 113 -12.87 35.22 2.66
C ARG A 113 -11.79 36.21 2.23
N LEU A 114 -10.65 35.76 1.71
CA LEU A 114 -9.61 36.67 1.21
C LEU A 114 -10.12 37.56 0.05
N GLY A 115 -11.07 37.06 -0.75
CA GLY A 115 -11.64 37.81 -1.86
C GLY A 115 -12.65 38.89 -1.46
N ASP A 116 -13.10 38.90 -0.20
CA ASP A 116 -14.07 39.87 0.31
C ASP A 116 -13.40 41.17 0.83
N TYR A 117 -12.07 41.18 0.95
CA TYR A 117 -11.30 42.32 1.46
C TYR A 117 -10.64 43.11 0.32
N PRO A 118 -10.56 44.45 0.45
CA PRO A 118 -9.82 45.27 -0.50
C PRO A 118 -8.31 45.03 -0.41
N ASP A 119 -7.61 45.08 -1.54
CA ASP A 119 -6.19 44.72 -1.72
C ASP A 119 -5.22 45.52 -0.81
N GLU A 120 -5.63 46.68 -0.33
CA GLU A 120 -4.83 47.57 0.53
C GLU A 120 -4.84 47.13 2.02
N THR A 121 -5.70 46.17 2.38
CA THR A 121 -5.84 45.71 3.77
C THR A 121 -4.76 44.69 4.12
N ASN A 122 -4.11 44.86 5.27
CA ASN A 122 -3.17 43.87 5.79
C ASN A 122 -3.92 42.64 6.35
N LEU A 123 -3.92 41.53 5.59
CA LEU A 123 -4.62 40.28 5.94
C LEU A 123 -3.70 39.22 6.56
N LYS A 124 -2.60 39.63 7.19
CA LYS A 124 -1.61 38.70 7.76
C LYS A 124 -2.22 37.69 8.72
N GLU A 125 -3.19 38.09 9.56
CA GLU A 125 -3.87 37.19 10.49
C GLU A 125 -4.66 36.10 9.76
N LEU A 126 -5.45 36.47 8.75
CA LEU A 126 -6.23 35.51 7.95
C LEU A 126 -5.31 34.57 7.16
N VAL A 127 -4.19 35.07 6.63
CA VAL A 127 -3.18 34.26 5.97
C VAL A 127 -2.50 33.30 6.95
N ASN A 128 -2.18 33.74 8.16
CA ASN A 128 -1.63 32.87 9.21
C ASN A 128 -2.61 31.75 9.57
N GLU A 129 -3.90 32.07 9.76
CA GLU A 129 -4.92 31.05 10.00
C GLU A 129 -4.99 30.03 8.86
N ILE A 130 -4.95 30.47 7.60
CA ILE A 130 -4.93 29.56 6.44
C ILE A 130 -3.69 28.65 6.49
N GLN A 131 -2.53 29.19 6.86
CA GLN A 131 -1.30 28.41 7.01
C GLN A 131 -1.38 27.40 8.16
N GLU A 132 -1.99 27.76 9.28
CA GLU A 132 -2.24 26.85 10.41
C GLU A 132 -3.14 25.67 10.00
N TRP A 133 -4.25 25.94 9.30
CA TRP A 133 -5.13 24.88 8.80
C TRP A 133 -4.45 24.00 7.75
N LYS A 134 -3.57 24.58 6.92
CA LYS A 134 -2.73 23.83 5.97
C LYS A 134 -1.73 22.95 6.70
N ALA A 135 -1.09 23.44 7.77
CA ALA A 135 -0.19 22.66 8.60
C ALA A 135 -0.93 21.51 9.29
N LYS A 136 -2.12 21.76 9.86
CA LYS A 136 -2.96 20.74 10.47
C LYS A 136 -3.37 19.66 9.47
N ARG A 137 -3.80 20.04 8.26
CA ARG A 137 -4.12 19.09 7.17
C ARG A 137 -2.93 18.21 6.81
N ASN A 138 -1.73 18.79 6.72
CA ASN A 138 -0.52 18.04 6.38
C ASN A 138 -0.11 17.09 7.51
N ALA A 139 -0.15 17.53 8.76
CA ALA A 139 0.14 16.69 9.92
C ALA A 139 -0.80 15.47 10.00
N VAL A 140 -2.10 15.65 9.74
CA VAL A 140 -3.06 14.54 9.67
C VAL A 140 -2.78 13.61 8.48
N ALA A 141 -2.40 14.17 7.32
CA ALA A 141 -2.02 13.35 6.16
C ALA A 141 -0.76 12.50 6.42
N GLU A 142 0.22 13.04 7.15
CA GLU A 142 1.42 12.32 7.60
C GLU A 142 1.06 11.22 8.59
N LYS A 143 0.15 11.47 9.54
CA LYS A 143 -0.38 10.44 10.45
C LYS A 143 -1.06 9.28 9.70
N ILE A 144 -1.89 9.59 8.69
CA ILE A 144 -2.52 8.56 7.85
C ILE A 144 -1.46 7.77 7.06
N ALA A 145 -0.47 8.45 6.49
CA ALA A 145 0.61 7.79 5.77
C ALA A 145 1.43 6.88 6.69
N TYR A 146 1.71 7.34 7.91
CA TYR A 146 2.41 6.57 8.93
C TYR A 146 1.60 5.34 9.35
N LEU A 147 0.30 5.48 9.62
CA LEU A 147 -0.57 4.36 9.94
C LEU A 147 -0.59 3.30 8.83
N ARG A 148 -0.70 3.72 7.56
CA ARG A 148 -0.68 2.81 6.42
C ARG A 148 0.64 2.05 6.26
N LEU A 149 1.75 2.65 6.68
CA LEU A 149 3.09 2.05 6.57
C LEU A 149 3.45 1.18 7.79
N ASN A 150 3.02 1.58 9.00
CA ASN A 150 3.50 0.99 10.26
C ASN A 150 2.41 0.28 11.08
N GLY A 151 1.13 0.35 10.67
CA GLY A 151 0.02 -0.35 11.32
C GLY A 151 -0.43 0.22 12.69
N ARG A 152 0.27 1.22 13.24
CA ARG A 152 -0.06 1.91 14.50
C ARG A 152 0.49 3.34 14.51
N LEU A 153 -0.12 4.28 15.24
CA LEU A 153 0.46 5.60 15.47
C LEU A 153 1.61 5.52 16.50
N PRO A 154 2.61 6.43 16.45
CA PRO A 154 3.55 6.57 17.55
C PRO A 154 2.73 6.88 18.81
N GLN A 155 2.88 6.08 19.87
CA GLN A 155 2.34 6.49 21.16
C GLN A 155 3.02 7.80 21.55
N PRO A 156 2.29 8.79 22.09
CA PRO A 156 2.89 9.99 22.63
C PRO A 156 3.66 9.61 23.91
N SER A 157 4.87 9.08 23.74
CA SER A 157 5.83 8.98 24.84
C SER A 157 6.23 10.40 25.23
N ALA A 158 6.15 10.68 26.53
CA ALA A 158 6.43 11.98 27.14
C ALA A 158 7.91 12.40 27.10
N ASP A 159 8.75 11.75 26.29
CA ASP A 159 10.17 12.06 26.15
C ASP A 159 10.46 12.62 24.76
N PRO A 160 11.17 13.75 24.66
CA PRO A 160 11.56 14.32 23.38
C PRO A 160 12.60 13.38 22.75
N ALA A 161 12.17 12.54 21.81
CA ALA A 161 13.11 11.78 21.01
C ALA A 161 14.03 12.78 20.27
N PRO A 162 15.36 12.60 20.35
CA PRO A 162 16.29 13.50 19.70
C PRO A 162 16.12 13.38 18.19
N ASP A 163 16.29 14.52 17.55
CA ASP A 163 16.25 14.76 16.11
C ASP A 163 16.82 13.58 15.29
N HIS A 164 15.96 12.67 14.83
CA HIS A 164 16.36 11.54 13.97
C HIS A 164 16.49 12.01 12.52
N GLY A 165 17.50 12.84 12.28
CA GLY A 165 17.96 13.22 10.96
C GLY A 165 18.32 11.99 10.12
N SER A 166 17.66 11.83 8.98
CA SER A 166 18.01 11.01 7.82
C SER A 166 18.14 9.48 7.95
N ASP A 167 18.44 8.92 9.12
CA ASP A 167 18.74 7.47 9.24
C ASP A 167 17.51 6.59 9.52
N CYS A 168 16.42 7.17 10.06
CA CYS A 168 15.15 6.46 10.21
C CYS A 168 14.58 6.00 8.83
N THR A 169 14.78 6.81 7.78
CA THR A 169 14.32 6.45 6.41
C THR A 169 15.10 5.30 5.79
N LYS A 170 16.39 5.14 6.13
CA LYS A 170 17.20 4.00 5.67
C LYS A 170 16.78 2.73 6.40
N SER A 171 16.53 2.81 7.71
CA SER A 171 16.14 1.66 8.53
C SER A 171 14.76 1.10 8.16
N ALA A 172 13.76 1.96 7.93
CA ALA A 172 12.41 1.54 7.59
C ALA A 172 12.31 0.95 6.17
N PHE A 173 13.17 1.40 5.24
CA PHE A 173 13.23 0.81 3.89
C PHE A 173 13.97 -0.53 3.90
N LEU A 174 15.08 -0.63 4.65
CA LEU A 174 15.83 -1.89 4.83
C LEU A 174 14.95 -2.99 5.47
N ALA A 175 14.10 -2.63 6.42
CA ALA A 175 13.17 -3.57 7.07
C ALA A 175 12.04 -4.06 6.15
N ASN A 176 11.72 -3.33 5.08
CA ASN A 176 10.65 -3.66 4.13
C ASN A 176 11.15 -4.35 2.85
N LEU A 177 12.46 -4.55 2.70
CA LEU A 177 13.01 -5.26 1.55
C LEU A 177 12.86 -6.77 1.76
N PRO A 178 12.43 -7.52 0.73
CA PRO A 178 12.34 -8.98 0.84
C PRO A 178 13.69 -9.58 1.21
N ALA A 179 13.70 -10.45 2.22
CA ALA A 179 14.87 -11.22 2.63
C ALA A 179 15.18 -12.39 1.69
N ASP A 180 14.38 -12.61 0.64
CA ASP A 180 14.61 -13.62 -0.38
C ASP A 180 15.21 -12.98 -1.64
N ARG A 181 16.30 -13.57 -2.14
CA ARG A 181 17.06 -13.13 -3.31
C ARG A 181 16.17 -13.05 -4.56
N TYR A 182 15.24 -13.98 -4.73
CA TYR A 182 14.34 -13.99 -5.88
C TYR A 182 13.36 -12.81 -5.85
N GLU A 183 12.70 -12.59 -4.72
CA GLU A 183 11.77 -11.47 -4.54
C GLU A 183 12.50 -10.11 -4.56
N LEU A 184 13.72 -10.02 -4.02
CA LEU A 184 14.54 -8.81 -4.10
C LEU A 184 14.90 -8.45 -5.55
N ASN A 185 15.32 -9.44 -6.35
CA ASN A 185 15.61 -9.23 -7.77
C ASN A 185 14.36 -8.83 -8.56
N LYS A 186 13.22 -9.46 -8.27
CA LYS A 186 11.92 -9.12 -8.87
C LYS A 186 11.48 -7.69 -8.52
N VAL A 187 11.66 -7.23 -7.28
CA VAL A 187 11.38 -5.84 -6.88
C VAL A 187 12.33 -4.87 -7.59
N LEU A 188 13.61 -5.22 -7.71
CA LEU A 188 14.62 -4.41 -8.39
C LEU A 188 14.26 -4.19 -9.86
N VAL A 189 13.93 -5.27 -10.59
CA VAL A 189 13.61 -5.23 -12.02
C VAL A 189 12.22 -4.64 -12.29
N ASN A 190 11.19 -5.02 -11.52
CA ASN A 190 9.81 -4.64 -11.83
C ASN A 190 9.36 -3.31 -11.23
N SER A 191 10.03 -2.83 -10.17
CA SER A 191 9.59 -1.63 -9.44
C SER A 191 10.66 -0.54 -9.38
N LEU A 192 11.87 -0.86 -8.91
CA LEU A 192 12.89 0.15 -8.64
C LEU A 192 13.56 0.69 -9.91
N GLN A 193 13.98 -0.19 -10.84
CA GLN A 193 14.58 0.23 -12.11
C GLN A 193 13.63 1.04 -12.99
N PRO A 194 12.35 0.67 -13.17
CA PRO A 194 11.41 1.48 -13.93
C PRO A 194 11.15 2.85 -13.31
N LYS A 195 11.12 2.96 -11.97
CA LYS A 195 10.99 4.24 -11.27
C LYS A 195 12.21 5.13 -11.52
N LEU A 196 13.42 4.58 -11.41
CA LEU A 196 14.67 5.29 -11.73
C LEU A 196 14.66 5.81 -13.17
N TYR A 197 14.31 4.94 -14.13
CA TYR A 197 14.26 5.29 -15.55
C TYR A 197 13.27 6.45 -15.81
N ARG A 198 12.06 6.37 -15.24
CA ARG A 198 11.06 7.43 -15.36
C ARG A 198 11.54 8.74 -14.74
N ALA A 199 12.15 8.70 -13.56
CA ALA A 199 12.69 9.90 -12.89
C ALA A 199 13.79 10.57 -13.75
N LYS A 200 14.70 9.78 -14.33
CA LYS A 200 15.73 10.29 -15.27
C LYS A 200 15.11 10.90 -16.53
N LYS A 201 14.09 10.25 -17.10
CA LYS A 201 13.36 10.78 -18.27
C LYS A 201 12.65 12.10 -17.95
N SER A 202 11.99 12.19 -16.80
CA SER A 202 11.33 13.43 -16.34
C SER A 202 12.31 14.56 -16.05
N LEU A 203 13.50 14.23 -15.52
CA LEU A 203 14.58 15.20 -15.34
C LEU A 203 15.06 15.76 -16.68
N ALA A 204 15.27 14.90 -17.69
CA ALA A 204 15.68 15.33 -19.02
C ALA A 204 14.63 16.17 -19.76
N ALA A 205 13.35 15.95 -19.46
CA ALA A 205 12.24 16.70 -20.06
C ALA A 205 11.91 18.01 -19.32
N ALA A 206 12.45 18.23 -18.12
CA ALA A 206 12.14 19.40 -17.31
C ALA A 206 12.83 20.67 -17.84
N LYS A 207 12.04 21.73 -18.05
CA LYS A 207 12.51 23.02 -18.58
C LYS A 207 12.70 24.10 -17.51
N SER A 208 12.07 23.94 -16.35
CA SER A 208 12.09 24.91 -15.25
C SER A 208 13.06 24.45 -14.15
N GLU A 209 13.85 25.38 -13.61
CA GLU A 209 14.85 25.10 -12.57
C GLU A 209 14.27 24.44 -11.31
N ILE A 210 13.07 24.83 -10.90
CA ILE A 210 12.36 24.26 -9.75
C ILE A 210 12.07 22.77 -10.00
N TRP A 211 11.58 22.44 -11.19
CA TRP A 211 11.29 21.06 -11.58
C TRP A 211 12.57 20.23 -11.80
N ILE A 212 13.63 20.84 -12.31
CA ILE A 212 14.96 20.21 -12.41
C ILE A 212 15.46 19.84 -11.01
N ALA A 213 15.39 20.75 -10.03
CA ALA A 213 15.79 20.46 -8.65
C ALA A 213 14.95 19.34 -8.01
N HIS A 214 13.62 19.37 -8.22
CA HIS A 214 12.72 18.32 -7.76
C HIS A 214 13.07 16.95 -8.36
N TYR A 215 13.22 16.86 -9.69
CA TYR A 215 13.53 15.59 -10.33
C TYR A 215 14.96 15.11 -10.04
N ARG A 216 15.92 16.00 -9.80
CA ARG A 216 17.26 15.61 -9.28
C ARG A 216 17.14 14.92 -7.93
N LYS A 217 16.32 15.46 -7.02
CA LYS A 217 16.05 14.83 -5.72
C LYS A 217 15.39 13.46 -5.86
N GLU A 218 14.41 13.34 -6.76
CA GLU A 218 13.73 12.06 -7.03
C GLU A 218 14.66 11.02 -7.67
N VAL A 219 15.52 11.43 -8.60
CA VAL A 219 16.55 10.55 -9.18
C VAL A 219 17.51 10.07 -8.11
N ALA A 220 18.02 10.96 -7.25
CA ALA A 220 18.91 10.59 -6.16
C ALA A 220 18.28 9.59 -5.20
N LYS A 221 17.00 9.80 -4.84
CA LYS A 221 16.24 8.88 -3.98
C LYS A 221 16.04 7.52 -4.63
N ALA A 222 15.63 7.47 -5.90
CA ALA A 222 15.44 6.22 -6.63
C ALA A 222 16.76 5.48 -6.85
N GLN A 223 17.85 6.19 -7.11
CA GLN A 223 19.19 5.63 -7.27
C GLN A 223 19.68 5.01 -5.97
N ALA A 224 19.56 5.72 -4.84
CA ALA A 224 19.91 5.18 -3.52
C ALA A 224 19.13 3.89 -3.19
N ALA A 225 17.84 3.82 -3.53
CA ALA A 225 17.03 2.63 -3.32
C ALA A 225 17.47 1.44 -4.21
N VAL A 226 17.84 1.71 -5.47
CA VAL A 226 18.39 0.69 -6.38
C VAL A 226 19.73 0.17 -5.88
N ASP A 227 20.63 1.08 -5.49
CA ASP A 227 21.99 0.72 -5.06
C ASP A 227 21.95 -0.07 -3.74
N LEU A 228 21.07 0.31 -2.82
CA LEU A 228 20.84 -0.43 -1.59
C LEU A 228 20.28 -1.83 -1.84
N ALA A 229 19.30 -1.98 -2.76
CA ALA A 229 18.80 -3.30 -3.14
C ALA A 229 19.87 -4.16 -3.85
N LYS A 230 20.75 -3.56 -4.67
CA LYS A 230 21.90 -4.25 -5.26
C LYS A 230 22.90 -4.69 -4.21
N ASN A 231 23.22 -3.83 -3.24
CA ASN A 231 24.16 -4.13 -2.16
C ASN A 231 23.65 -5.27 -1.28
N GLN A 232 22.34 -5.32 -0.99
CA GLN A 232 21.74 -6.46 -0.30
C GLN A 232 21.79 -7.73 -1.15
N LEU A 233 21.47 -7.63 -2.45
CA LEU A 233 21.54 -8.79 -3.34
C LEU A 233 22.96 -9.34 -3.49
N SER A 234 23.99 -8.49 -3.47
CA SER A 234 25.39 -8.91 -3.44
C SER A 234 25.84 -9.45 -2.08
N ALA A 235 25.29 -8.95 -0.98
CA ALA A 235 25.57 -9.47 0.36
C ALA A 235 24.94 -10.86 0.62
N MET A 236 23.93 -11.21 -0.18
CA MET A 236 23.26 -12.52 -0.16
C MET A 236 23.81 -13.53 -1.20
N ALA A 237 24.81 -13.12 -1.98
CA ALA A 237 25.47 -13.95 -2.99
C ALA A 237 26.73 -14.60 -2.44
#